data_AF-A0A7X2KDE2-F1
#
_entry.id   AF-A0A7X2KDE2-F1
#
_cell.length_a   1.000
_cell.length_b   1.000
_cell.length_c   1.000
_cell.angle_alpha   90.00
_cell.angle_beta   90.00
_cell.angle_gamma   90.00
#
_symmetry.space_group_name_H-M   'P 1'
#
loop_
_entity.id
_entity.type
_entity.pdbx_description
1 polymer ?
#
loop_
_entity_poly.entity_id
_entity_poly.type
_entity_poly.pdbx_seq_one_letter_code
_entity_poly.pdbx_strand_id
1 'polypeptide(L)'
;MTDDEINELKAFLVTEAETTFAFEGLYRPDLEAVYADRDAFGITEHEMRVFGLAAEAIPRLAAALMFYEEMSEVTIGQTEGRTYELIQKARKLAPDDEFYGHTTSFEDAPFHINWFLWFAVTFAGVTMRDAYAFYRKHEIAGLHLSEFADGS
;
A
#
# COMPACT_ATOMS: atom_id res chain seq x y z
N MET A 1 -12.59 -2.35 -16.29
CA MET A 1 -13.25 -3.33 -15.40
C MET A 1 -14.73 -3.06 -15.39
N THR A 2 -15.55 -4.08 -15.18
CA THR A 2 -16.97 -3.91 -14.84
C THR A 2 -17.14 -3.57 -13.37
N ASP A 3 -18.34 -3.10 -12.97
CA ASP A 3 -18.66 -2.86 -11.56
C ASP A 3 -18.54 -4.14 -10.71
N ASP A 4 -18.91 -5.29 -11.28
CA ASP A 4 -18.74 -6.59 -10.62
C ASP A 4 -17.27 -6.91 -10.36
N GLU A 5 -16.39 -6.66 -11.33
CA GLU A 5 -14.94 -6.87 -11.19
C GLU A 5 -14.32 -5.91 -10.15
N ILE A 6 -14.82 -4.68 -10.06
CA ILE A 6 -14.41 -3.73 -9.02
C ILE A 6 -14.82 -4.26 -7.64
N ASN A 7 -16.06 -4.73 -7.50
CA ASN A 7 -16.55 -5.28 -6.24
C ASN A 7 -15.84 -6.58 -5.85
N GLU A 8 -15.47 -7.40 -6.84
CA GLU A 8 -14.67 -8.61 -6.65
C GLU A 8 -13.27 -8.27 -6.11
N LEU A 9 -12.57 -7.30 -6.72
CA LEU A 9 -11.26 -6.87 -6.23
C LEU A 9 -11.33 -6.26 -4.82
N LYS A 10 -12.38 -5.47 -4.53
CA LYS A 10 -12.65 -4.95 -3.18
C LYS A 10 -12.82 -6.09 -2.17
N ALA A 11 -13.56 -7.13 -2.52
CA ALA A 11 -13.77 -8.29 -1.64
C ALA A 11 -12.49 -9.08 -1.39
N PHE A 12 -11.64 -9.25 -2.41
CA PHE A 12 -10.32 -9.87 -2.23
C PHE A 12 -9.44 -9.05 -1.28
N LEU A 13 -9.40 -7.73 -1.44
CA LEU A 13 -8.62 -6.86 -0.55
C LEU A 13 -9.12 -6.94 0.89
N VAL A 14 -10.44 -6.94 1.12
CA VAL A 14 -11.01 -7.11 2.46
C VAL A 14 -10.62 -8.47 3.05
N THR A 15 -10.70 -9.54 2.25
CA THR A 15 -10.29 -10.88 2.71
C THR A 15 -8.81 -10.87 3.11
N GLU A 16 -7.94 -10.32 2.27
CA GLU A 16 -6.50 -10.23 2.52
C GLU A 16 -6.19 -9.41 3.79
N ALA A 17 -6.92 -8.32 4.00
CA ALA A 17 -6.84 -7.49 5.19
C ALA A 17 -7.25 -8.26 6.47
N GLU A 18 -8.25 -9.12 6.38
CA GLU A 18 -8.75 -9.90 7.52
C GLU A 18 -7.91 -11.15 7.80
N THR A 19 -7.23 -11.72 6.81
CA THR A 19 -6.45 -12.96 6.96
C THR A 19 -4.97 -12.70 7.13
N THR A 20 -4.35 -12.01 6.19
CA THR A 20 -2.88 -11.87 6.09
C THR A 20 -2.41 -10.65 6.88
N PHE A 21 -3.17 -9.57 6.80
CA PHE A 21 -2.84 -8.28 7.42
C PHE A 21 -3.72 -7.97 8.63
N ALA A 22 -4.20 -9.00 9.34
CA ALA A 22 -4.95 -8.82 10.57
C ALA A 22 -4.20 -7.88 11.54
N PHE A 23 -4.93 -6.97 12.19
CA PHE A 23 -4.31 -5.88 12.95
C PHE A 23 -3.36 -6.40 14.04
N GLU A 24 -3.70 -7.51 14.71
CA GLU A 24 -2.87 -8.14 15.72
C GLU A 24 -1.51 -8.59 15.17
N GLY A 25 -1.44 -8.96 13.88
CA GLY A 25 -0.22 -9.31 13.17
C GLY A 25 0.63 -8.10 12.80
N LEU A 26 0.01 -6.92 12.63
CA LEU A 26 0.66 -5.66 12.28
C LEU A 26 1.06 -4.82 13.49
N TYR A 27 0.31 -4.90 14.59
CA TYR A 27 0.52 -4.07 15.76
C TYR A 27 1.76 -4.52 16.55
N ARG A 28 2.60 -3.55 16.93
CA ARG A 28 3.83 -3.73 17.72
C ARG A 28 3.80 -2.79 18.92
N PRO A 29 3.61 -3.29 20.16
CA PRO A 29 3.41 -2.43 21.33
C PRO A 29 4.67 -1.69 21.82
N ASP A 30 5.88 -2.10 21.41
CA ASP A 30 7.15 -1.58 21.97
C ASP A 30 7.98 -0.72 21.00
N LEU A 31 8.66 0.29 21.57
CA LEU A 31 9.45 1.32 20.87
C LEU A 31 10.72 0.80 20.19
N GLU A 32 11.22 -0.39 20.57
CA GLU A 32 12.39 -1.04 19.93
C GLU A 32 12.10 -1.47 18.48
N ALA A 33 10.84 -1.47 18.04
CA ALA A 33 10.42 -1.79 16.67
C ALA A 33 10.84 -0.74 15.63
N VAL A 34 11.07 0.53 16.02
CA VAL A 34 11.37 1.61 15.04
C VAL A 34 12.75 1.44 14.38
N TYR A 35 13.68 0.70 15.00
CA TYR A 35 15.05 0.55 14.50
C TYR A 35 15.40 -0.84 13.95
N ALA A 36 14.57 -1.85 14.19
CA ALA A 36 14.90 -3.25 13.87
C ALA A 36 13.88 -3.95 12.97
N ASP A 37 12.69 -3.36 12.78
CA ASP A 37 11.64 -4.06 12.03
C ASP A 37 11.87 -3.88 10.53
N ARG A 38 12.30 -4.99 9.89
CA ARG A 38 12.37 -5.11 8.43
C ARG A 38 10.97 -5.24 7.80
N ASP A 39 9.93 -5.26 8.62
CA ASP A 39 8.54 -5.32 8.20
C ASP A 39 7.97 -3.90 8.06
N ALA A 40 7.99 -3.38 6.83
CA ALA A 40 7.52 -2.04 6.52
C ALA A 40 6.02 -1.83 6.82
N PHE A 41 5.25 -2.91 7.04
CA PHE A 41 3.83 -2.89 7.39
C PHE A 41 3.58 -2.78 8.90
N GLY A 42 4.52 -3.16 9.77
CA GLY A 42 4.35 -3.15 11.23
C GLY A 42 4.08 -1.75 11.78
N ILE A 43 3.23 -1.60 12.79
CA ILE A 43 2.87 -0.28 13.33
C ILE A 43 2.75 -0.26 14.85
N THR A 44 3.29 0.80 15.45
CA THR A 44 3.25 1.06 16.89
C THR A 44 2.12 2.02 17.26
N GLU A 45 1.73 2.01 18.54
CA GLU A 45 0.76 2.99 19.06
C GLU A 45 1.25 4.44 18.87
N HIS A 46 2.56 4.66 18.99
CA HIS A 46 3.15 5.99 18.79
C HIS A 46 2.98 6.47 17.34
N GLU A 47 3.27 5.62 16.37
CA GLU A 47 3.09 5.94 14.95
C GLU A 47 1.63 6.18 14.61
N MET A 48 0.71 5.36 15.14
CA MET A 48 -0.73 5.59 14.97
C MET A 48 -1.15 6.98 15.46
N ARG A 49 -0.59 7.45 16.59
CA ARG A 49 -0.87 8.79 17.12
C ARG A 49 -0.22 9.90 16.30
N VAL A 50 1.04 9.74 15.88
CA VAL A 50 1.79 10.76 15.12
C VAL A 50 1.22 10.96 13.72
N PHE A 51 0.97 9.86 13.00
CA PHE A 51 0.37 9.89 11.66
C PHE A 51 -1.15 10.04 11.72
N GLY A 52 -1.75 9.83 12.90
CA GLY A 52 -3.19 9.87 13.12
C GLY A 52 -3.91 8.85 12.26
N LEU A 53 -3.44 7.59 12.33
CA LEU A 53 -3.98 6.42 11.64
C LEU A 53 -4.97 5.68 12.54
N ALA A 54 -6.14 5.38 11.98
CA ALA A 54 -7.14 4.57 12.66
C ALA A 54 -6.76 3.08 12.61
N ALA A 55 -6.96 2.37 13.73
CA ALA A 55 -6.65 0.94 13.86
C ALA A 55 -7.32 0.11 12.76
N GLU A 56 -8.57 0.45 12.47
CA GLU A 56 -9.45 -0.27 11.57
C GLU A 56 -9.08 -0.11 10.09
N ALA A 57 -8.34 0.95 9.75
CA ALA A 57 -7.92 1.22 8.38
C ALA A 57 -6.61 0.51 8.01
N ILE A 58 -5.75 0.23 9.00
CA ILE A 58 -4.39 -0.28 8.79
C ILE A 58 -4.36 -1.61 8.02
N PRO A 59 -5.15 -2.65 8.37
CA PRO A 59 -5.18 -3.90 7.59
C PRO A 59 -5.50 -3.69 6.11
N ARG A 60 -6.47 -2.82 5.82
CA ARG A 60 -6.88 -2.51 4.44
C ARG A 60 -5.81 -1.73 3.69
N LEU A 61 -5.10 -0.84 4.38
CA LEU A 61 -3.99 -0.07 3.82
C LEU A 61 -2.78 -0.94 3.50
N ALA A 62 -2.45 -1.90 4.37
CA ALA A 62 -1.40 -2.87 4.13
C ALA A 62 -1.71 -3.77 2.92
N ALA A 63 -2.94 -4.32 2.86
CA ALA A 63 -3.40 -5.10 1.71
C ALA A 63 -3.41 -4.27 0.40
N ALA A 64 -3.86 -3.01 0.47
CA ALA A 64 -3.86 -2.10 -0.67
C ALA A 64 -2.44 -1.82 -1.18
N LEU A 65 -1.48 -1.65 -0.27
CA LEU A 65 -0.09 -1.40 -0.62
C LEU A 65 0.52 -2.63 -1.29
N MET A 66 0.29 -3.83 -0.75
CA MET A 66 0.74 -5.09 -1.36
C MET A 66 0.19 -5.25 -2.79
N PHE A 67 -1.12 -5.04 -3.00
CA PHE A 67 -1.72 -5.15 -4.33
C PHE A 67 -1.23 -4.06 -5.29
N TYR A 68 -0.97 -2.85 -4.77
CA TYR A 68 -0.38 -1.76 -5.54
C TYR A 68 1.06 -2.09 -5.96
N GLU A 69 1.88 -2.65 -5.06
CA GLU A 69 3.25 -3.07 -5.37
C GLU A 69 3.29 -4.16 -6.45
N GLU A 70 2.33 -5.10 -6.42
CA GLU A 70 2.15 -6.09 -7.48
C GLU A 70 1.65 -5.44 -8.80
N MET A 71 0.77 -4.43 -8.70
CA MET A 71 0.32 -3.64 -9.85
C MET A 71 1.49 -2.92 -10.54
N SER A 72 2.42 -2.40 -9.74
CA SER A 72 3.65 -1.71 -10.15
C SER A 72 4.81 -2.65 -10.49
N GLU A 73 4.60 -3.97 -10.40
CA GLU A 73 5.63 -5.02 -10.62
C GLU A 73 6.87 -4.90 -9.72
N VAL A 74 6.74 -4.26 -8.55
CA VAL A 74 7.81 -4.16 -7.55
C VAL A 74 7.97 -5.50 -6.84
N THR A 75 6.84 -6.10 -6.49
CA THR A 75 6.71 -7.44 -5.95
C THR A 75 6.07 -8.30 -7.03
N ILE A 76 6.57 -9.52 -7.21
CA ILE A 76 6.03 -10.46 -8.19
C ILE A 76 5.68 -11.75 -7.48
N GLY A 77 4.46 -12.24 -7.69
CA GLY A 77 4.02 -13.57 -7.27
C GLY A 77 3.46 -13.64 -5.86
N GLN A 78 3.08 -12.51 -5.25
CA GLN A 78 2.34 -12.54 -3.99
C GLN A 78 0.84 -12.79 -4.21
N THR A 79 0.33 -12.45 -5.39
CA THR A 79 -1.04 -12.75 -5.79
C THR A 79 -1.06 -13.60 -7.06
N GLU A 80 -2.00 -14.53 -7.15
CA GLU A 80 -2.11 -15.45 -8.29
C GLU A 80 -3.53 -15.47 -8.87
N GLY A 81 -3.63 -16.01 -10.09
CA GLY A 81 -4.90 -16.30 -10.75
C GLY A 81 -5.79 -15.07 -10.87
N ARG A 82 -7.03 -15.20 -10.38
CA ARG A 82 -8.08 -14.19 -10.57
C ARG A 82 -7.76 -12.85 -9.90
N THR A 83 -7.15 -12.86 -8.73
CA THR A 83 -6.77 -11.62 -8.01
C THR A 83 -5.74 -10.84 -8.83
N TYR A 84 -4.71 -11.52 -9.33
CA TYR A 84 -3.69 -10.91 -10.18
C TYR A 84 -4.30 -10.34 -11.48
N GLU A 85 -5.19 -11.08 -12.15
CA GLU A 85 -5.89 -10.57 -13.34
C GLU A 85 -6.65 -9.26 -13.07
N LEU A 86 -7.31 -9.15 -11.91
CA LEU A 86 -8.04 -7.95 -11.53
C LEU A 86 -7.11 -6.79 -11.21
N ILE A 87 -5.99 -7.03 -10.54
CA ILE A 87 -4.95 -6.03 -10.28
C ILE A 87 -4.41 -5.47 -11.61
N GLN A 88 -4.09 -6.33 -12.57
CA GLN A 88 -3.61 -5.91 -13.89
C GLN A 88 -4.69 -5.19 -14.72
N LYS A 89 -5.98 -5.45 -14.45
CA LYS A 89 -7.07 -4.65 -15.02
C LYS A 89 -7.21 -3.29 -14.32
N ALA A 90 -6.95 -3.21 -13.02
CA ALA A 90 -6.95 -1.95 -12.27
C ALA A 90 -5.82 -1.03 -12.75
N ARG A 91 -4.64 -1.58 -13.07
CA ARG A 91 -3.53 -0.86 -13.71
C ARG A 91 -3.97 -0.04 -14.92
N LYS A 92 -4.77 -0.64 -15.80
CA LYS A 92 -5.29 0.00 -17.03
C LYS A 92 -6.34 1.09 -16.76
N LEU A 93 -6.84 1.18 -15.54
CA LEU A 93 -7.79 2.20 -15.09
C LEU A 93 -7.12 3.31 -14.27
N ALA A 94 -5.84 3.17 -13.96
CA ALA A 94 -5.11 4.18 -13.21
C ALA A 94 -5.22 5.53 -13.95
N PRO A 95 -5.65 6.60 -13.27
CA PRO A 95 -5.79 7.89 -13.91
C PRO A 95 -4.41 8.43 -14.29
N ASP A 96 -4.33 9.22 -15.35
CA ASP A 96 -3.13 10.00 -15.61
C ASP A 96 -2.92 11.02 -14.48
N ASP A 97 -1.66 11.25 -14.14
CA ASP A 97 -1.27 12.19 -13.08
C ASP A 97 -0.58 13.42 -13.69
N GLU A 98 -0.89 14.61 -13.18
CA GLU A 98 -0.23 15.84 -13.58
C GLU A 98 0.89 16.17 -12.60
N PHE A 99 2.14 15.99 -13.05
CA PHE A 99 3.33 16.19 -12.23
C PHE A 99 4.24 17.25 -12.86
N TYR A 100 4.44 18.36 -12.15
CA TYR A 100 5.22 19.52 -12.62
C TYR A 100 4.85 20.02 -14.04
N GLY A 101 3.56 20.00 -14.38
CA GLY A 101 3.07 20.45 -15.68
C GLY A 101 3.22 19.43 -16.81
N HIS A 102 3.57 18.19 -16.49
CA HIS A 102 3.60 17.06 -17.42
C HIS A 102 2.56 16.03 -17.02
N THR A 103 1.77 15.58 -17.99
CA THR A 103 0.90 14.40 -17.81
C THR A 103 1.76 13.15 -17.87
N THR A 104 1.67 12.31 -16.83
CA THR A 104 2.38 11.04 -16.74
C THR A 104 1.36 9.94 -16.54
N SER A 105 1.50 8.85 -17.31
CA SER A 105 0.65 7.68 -17.16
C SER A 105 1.28 6.69 -16.16
N PHE A 106 0.48 5.79 -15.60
CA PHE A 106 0.99 4.76 -14.69
C PHE A 106 2.09 3.92 -15.34
N GLU A 107 1.95 3.60 -16.62
CA GLU A 107 2.91 2.78 -17.38
C GLU A 107 4.30 3.43 -17.47
N ASP A 108 4.35 4.76 -17.50
CA ASP A 108 5.60 5.50 -17.65
C ASP A 108 6.34 5.69 -16.31
N ALA A 109 5.63 5.68 -15.18
CA ALA A 109 6.22 5.99 -13.88
C ALA A 109 5.54 5.30 -12.67
N PRO A 110 5.37 3.97 -12.62
CA PRO A 110 4.42 3.27 -11.73
C PRO A 110 4.68 3.37 -10.21
N PHE A 111 5.63 4.20 -9.76
CA PHE A 111 6.06 4.37 -8.36
C PHE A 111 5.60 5.69 -7.74
N HIS A 112 4.72 6.46 -8.40
CA HIS A 112 4.26 7.73 -7.83
C HIS A 112 3.16 7.53 -6.78
N ILE A 113 3.30 8.22 -5.64
CA ILE A 113 2.37 8.14 -4.50
C ILE A 113 0.90 8.31 -4.90
N ASN A 114 0.59 9.17 -5.87
CA ASN A 114 -0.78 9.46 -6.26
C ASN A 114 -1.54 8.23 -6.76
N TRP A 115 -0.87 7.25 -7.37
CA TRP A 115 -1.52 6.01 -7.80
C TRP A 115 -1.79 5.07 -6.65
N PHE A 116 -0.91 4.99 -5.65
CA PHE A 116 -1.24 4.28 -4.42
C PHE A 116 -2.45 4.93 -3.73
N LEU A 117 -2.47 6.26 -3.61
CA LEU A 117 -3.59 6.99 -3.00
C LEU A 117 -4.91 6.72 -3.74
N TRP A 118 -4.89 6.81 -5.07
CA TRP A 118 -6.04 6.47 -5.90
C TRP A 118 -6.49 5.02 -5.69
N PHE A 119 -5.56 4.07 -5.71
CA PHE A 119 -5.85 2.64 -5.58
C PHE A 119 -6.48 2.35 -4.20
N ALA A 120 -5.87 2.84 -3.13
CA ALA A 120 -6.35 2.65 -1.76
C ALA A 120 -7.76 3.24 -1.57
N VAL A 121 -8.01 4.47 -2.02
CA VAL A 121 -9.34 5.08 -1.90
C VAL A 121 -10.38 4.32 -2.75
N THR A 122 -10.00 3.91 -3.96
CA THR A 122 -10.92 3.26 -4.91
C THR A 122 -11.30 1.85 -4.50
N PHE A 123 -10.33 1.05 -4.06
CA PHE A 123 -10.50 -0.39 -3.83
C PHE A 123 -10.45 -0.80 -2.35
N ALA A 124 -9.78 -0.05 -1.48
CA ALA A 124 -9.70 -0.40 -0.06
C ALA A 124 -10.78 0.30 0.80
N GLY A 125 -11.49 1.28 0.23
CA GLY A 125 -12.56 2.00 0.93
C GLY A 125 -12.06 2.79 2.14
N VAL A 126 -10.84 3.31 2.06
CA VAL A 126 -10.19 4.14 3.08
C VAL A 126 -10.23 5.62 2.70
N THR A 127 -9.94 6.49 3.67
CA THR A 127 -9.86 7.93 3.39
C THR A 127 -8.54 8.28 2.71
N MET A 128 -8.55 9.37 1.92
CA MET A 128 -7.34 9.93 1.31
C MET A 128 -6.26 10.27 2.37
N ARG A 129 -6.70 10.78 3.53
CA ARG A 129 -5.83 11.11 4.65
C ARG A 129 -5.10 9.86 5.17
N ASP A 130 -5.84 8.78 5.41
CA ASP A 130 -5.26 7.55 5.97
C ASP A 130 -4.29 6.89 4.98
N ALA A 131 -4.65 6.88 3.69
CA ALA A 131 -3.77 6.41 2.63
C ALA A 131 -2.45 7.21 2.62
N TYR A 132 -2.53 8.54 2.62
CA TYR A 132 -1.35 9.39 2.64
C TYR A 132 -0.50 9.15 3.90
N ALA A 133 -1.12 9.15 5.08
CA ALA A 133 -0.44 8.94 6.35
C ALA A 133 0.30 7.59 6.41
N PHE A 134 -0.35 6.52 5.94
CA PHE A 134 0.22 5.18 5.91
C PHE A 134 1.38 5.08 4.92
N TYR A 135 1.22 5.60 3.70
CA TYR A 135 2.29 5.58 2.71
C TYR A 135 3.54 6.33 3.18
N ARG A 136 3.35 7.51 3.79
CA ARG A 136 4.48 8.30 4.33
C ARG A 136 5.19 7.56 5.45
N LYS A 137 4.46 6.88 6.34
CA LYS A 137 5.04 6.01 7.36
C LYS A 137 5.84 4.88 6.70
N HIS A 138 5.27 4.22 5.69
CA HIS A 138 5.93 3.14 4.95
C HIS A 138 7.23 3.60 4.28
N GLU A 139 7.22 4.75 3.59
CA GLU A 139 8.42 5.35 2.99
C GLU A 139 9.51 5.63 4.03
N ILE A 140 9.14 6.22 5.18
CA ILE A 140 10.10 6.51 6.26
C ILE A 140 10.72 5.21 6.78
N ALA A 141 9.92 4.18 7.02
CA ALA A 141 10.40 2.87 7.43
C ALA A 141 11.35 2.26 6.39
N GLY A 142 11.02 2.33 5.10
CA GLY A 142 11.87 1.84 4.01
C GLY A 142 13.22 2.56 3.88
N LEU A 143 13.26 3.88 4.14
CA LEU A 143 14.51 4.65 4.13
C LEU A 143 15.48 4.22 5.24
N HIS A 144 14.96 3.84 6.42
CA HIS A 144 15.80 3.34 7.52
C HIS A 144 16.40 1.96 7.24
N LEU A 145 15.84 1.20 6.29
CA LEU A 145 16.31 -0.13 5.89
C LEU A 145 17.29 -0.11 4.71
N SER A 146 17.53 1.06 4.10
CA SER A 146 18.44 1.20 2.96
C SER A 146 19.89 1.27 3.43
N GLU A 147 20.59 0.14 3.38
CA GLU A 147 22.05 0.09 3.54
C GLU A 147 22.71 0.53 2.22
N PHE A 148 23.33 1.70 2.21
CA PHE A 148 24.15 2.12 1.07
C PHE A 148 25.48 1.39 1.13
N ALA A 149 25.87 0.77 0.02
CA ALA A 149 27.20 0.20 -0.16
C ALA A 149 28.21 1.34 -0.35
N ASP A 150 28.48 2.07 0.72
CA ASP A 150 29.58 3.02 0.81
C ASP A 150 30.84 2.16 0.75
N GLY A 151 31.39 1.96 -0.46
CA GLY A 151 32.50 1.06 -0.71
C GLY A 151 33.65 1.26 0.28
N SER A 152 33.86 0.25 1.12
CA SER A 152 35.04 0.10 1.99
C SER A 152 36.25 -0.36 1.19
#